data_AF-A0A2M7VCX9-F1
#
_entry.id   AF-A0A2M7VCX9-F1
#
_cell.length_a   1.000
_cell.length_b   1.000
_cell.length_c   1.000
_cell.angle_alpha   90.00
_cell.angle_beta   90.00
_cell.angle_gamma   90.00
#
_symmetry.space_group_name_H-M   'P 1'
#
loop_
_entity.id
_entity.type
_entity.pdbx_description
1 polymer ?
#
loop_
_entity_poly.entity_id
_entity_poly.type
_entity_poly.pdbx_seq_one_letter_code
_entity_poly.pdbx_strand_id
1 'polypeptide(L)' 'NFILHAHQGEFPKIVLAAGDPKEAFELTMQAFNLADKYQTPVVVIVDK' A
#
# COMPACT_ATOMS: atom_id res chain seq x y z
N ASN A 1 9.00 -9.46 -1.45
CA ASN A 1 8.78 -10.10 -2.77
C ASN A 1 7.35 -10.61 -3.01
N PHE A 2 6.59 -11.07 -2.01
CA PHE A 2 5.26 -11.64 -2.24
C PHE A 2 4.22 -10.63 -2.74
N ILE A 3 4.08 -9.46 -2.09
CA ILE A 3 2.99 -8.50 -2.38
C ILE A 3 3.06 -7.93 -3.82
N LEU A 4 4.27 -7.70 -4.33
CA LEU A 4 4.48 -7.22 -5.70
C LEU A 4 3.96 -8.22 -6.75
N HIS A 5 4.03 -9.53 -6.47
CA HIS A 5 3.66 -10.59 -7.41
C HIS A 5 2.37 -11.32 -7.02
N ALA A 6 1.71 -10.93 -5.94
CA ALA A 6 0.46 -11.54 -5.49
C ALA A 6 -0.69 -11.10 -6.40
N HIS A 7 -0.83 -11.69 -7.60
CA HIS A 7 -2.01 -11.78 -8.47
C HIS A 7 -1.67 -12.61 -9.73
N GLN A 8 -2.65 -13.31 -10.30
CA GLN A 8 -2.49 -13.96 -11.60
C GLN A 8 -2.70 -12.91 -12.71
N GLY A 9 -1.61 -12.49 -13.35
CA GLY A 9 -1.58 -11.40 -14.33
C GLY A 9 -1.04 -10.07 -13.78
N GLU A 10 -0.89 -9.07 -14.65
CA GLU A 10 -0.46 -7.73 -14.25
C GLU A 10 -1.67 -6.89 -13.85
N PHE A 11 -1.66 -6.41 -12.62
CA PHE A 11 -2.69 -5.52 -12.11
C PHE A 11 -2.02 -4.43 -11.25
N PRO A 12 -2.27 -3.14 -11.54
CA PRO A 12 -1.59 -2.05 -10.87
C PRO A 12 -1.98 -2.00 -9.40
N LYS A 13 -0.97 -1.94 -8.54
CA LYS A 13 -1.12 -1.79 -7.09
C LYS A 13 -0.03 -0.85 -6.57
N ILE A 14 -0.35 -0.13 -5.51
CA ILE A 14 0.60 0.76 -4.82
C ILE A 14 1.00 0.09 -3.50
N VAL A 15 2.28 0.11 -3.15
CA VAL A 15 2.78 -0.44 -1.89
C VAL A 15 3.50 0.66 -1.12
N LEU A 16 3.06 0.91 0.11
CA LEU A 16 3.65 1.88 1.04
C LEU A 16 4.28 1.12 2.21
N ALA A 17 5.47 1.51 2.65
CA ALA A 17 6.15 0.88 3.78
C ALA A 17 6.29 1.87 4.93
N ALA A 18 5.79 1.48 6.11
CA ALA A 18 5.94 2.20 7.36
C ALA A 18 7.03 1.55 8.21
N GLY A 19 7.94 2.36 8.74
CA GLY A 19 9.00 1.95 9.66
C GLY A 19 8.61 2.05 11.13
N ASP A 20 7.56 2.81 11.46
CA ASP A 20 7.06 2.94 12.84
C ASP A 20 5.52 3.15 12.90
N PRO A 21 4.89 3.06 14.10
CA PRO A 21 3.45 3.24 14.24
C PRO A 21 2.92 4.62 13.84
N LYS A 22 3.74 5.67 13.94
CA LYS A 22 3.34 7.03 13.54
C LYS A 22 3.29 7.13 12.03
N GLU A 23 4.31 6.61 11.33
CA GLU A 23 4.31 6.51 9.88
C GLU A 23 3.14 5.65 9.39
N ALA A 24 2.83 4.54 10.07
CA ALA A 24 1.69 3.69 9.69
C ALA A 24 0.36 4.47 9.74
N PHE A 25 0.16 5.30 10.76
CA PHE A 25 -1.01 6.17 10.87
C PHE A 25 -1.08 7.18 9.71
N GLU A 26 0.02 7.88 9.44
CA GLU A 26 0.09 8.90 8.39
C GLU A 26 -0.08 8.30 6.98
N LEU A 27 0.58 7.17 6.71
CA LEU A 27 0.51 6.45 5.44
C LEU A 27 -0.87 5.83 5.20
N THR A 28 -1.62 5.50 6.25
CA THR A 28 -2.99 4.98 6.10
C THR A 28 -3.89 6.01 5.43
N MET A 29 -3.82 7.28 5.84
CA MET A 29 -4.60 8.35 5.20
C MET A 29 -4.17 8.57 3.75
N GLN A 30 -2.86 8.55 3.47
CA GLN A 30 -2.35 8.65 2.11
C GLN A 30 -2.80 7.46 1.25
N ALA A 31 -2.84 6.25 1.80
CA ALA A 31 -3.28 5.06 1.10
C ALA A 31 -4.72 5.19 0.60
N PHE A 32 -5.64 5.71 1.42
CA PHE A 32 -7.02 5.98 0.99
C PHE A 32 -7.09 7.01 -0.13
N ASN A 33 -6.34 8.11 -0.03
CA ASN A 33 -6.31 9.14 -1.07
C ASN A 33 -5.76 8.60 -2.41
N LEU A 34 -4.73 7.75 -2.35
CA LEU A 34 -4.16 7.11 -3.53
C LEU A 34 -5.10 6.07 -4.14
N ALA A 35 -5.79 5.31 -3.30
CA ALA A 35 -6.80 4.33 -3.74
C ALA A 35 -7.94 5.02 -4.49
N ASP A 36 -8.45 6.14 -3.96
CA ASP A 36 -9.52 6.91 -4.60
C ASP A 36 -9.05 7.57 -5.90
N LYS A 37 -7.87 8.21 -5.88
CA LYS A 37 -7.32 8.91 -7.05
C LYS A 37 -7.01 7.98 -8.22
N TYR A 38 -6.40 6.84 -7.94
CA TYR A 38 -5.92 5.93 -8.98
C TYR A 38 -6.86 4.76 -9.23
N GLN A 39 -7.90 4.59 -8.42
CA GLN A 39 -8.84 3.47 -8.50
C GLN A 39 -8.10 2.12 -8.51
N THR A 40 -7.06 2.01 -7.67
CA THR A 40 -6.24 0.79 -7.54
C THR A 40 -6.05 0.43 -6.07
N PRO A 41 -5.84 -0.86 -5.75
CA PRO A 41 -5.48 -1.30 -4.41
C PRO A 41 -4.16 -0.70 -3.94
N VAL A 42 -4.18 -0.24 -2.70
CA VAL A 42 -3.00 0.28 -2.00
C VAL A 42 -2.78 -0.57 -0.75
N VAL A 43 -1.56 -1.10 -0.60
CA VAL A 43 -1.16 -1.94 0.53
C VAL A 43 -0.16 -1.18 1.39
N VAL A 44 -0.50 -1.01 2.67
CA VAL A 44 0.46 -0.50 3.67
C VAL A 44 1.10 -1.70 4.35
N ILE A 45 2.42 -1.81 4.24
CA ILE A 45 3.22 -2.79 4.97
C ILE A 45 3.87 -2.09 6.16
N VAL A 46 3.87 -2.77 7.29
CA VAL A 46 4.49 -2.31 8.53
C VAL A 46 5.48 -3.39 8.92
N ASP A 47 6.73 -3.02 9.14
CA ASP A 47 7.72 -3.95 9.68
C ASP A 47 7.55 -4.08 11.20
N LYS A 48 7.96 -5.20 11.78
CA LYS A 48 7.86 -5.44 13.22
C LYS A 48 9.02 -4.79 13.99
#